data_AF-A0A031I108-F1
#
_entry.id   AF-A0A031I108-F1
#
_cell.length_a   1.000
_cell.length_b   1.000
_cell.length_c   1.000
_cell.angle_alpha   90.00
_cell.angle_beta   90.00
_cell.angle_gamma   90.00
#
_symmetry.space_group_name_H-M   'P 1'
#
loop_
_entity.id
_entity.type
_entity.pdbx_description
1 polymer ?
#
loop_
_entity_poly.entity_id
_entity_poly.type
_entity_poly.pdbx_seq_one_letter_code
_entity_poly.pdbx_strand_id
1 'polypeptide(L)'
;MTAAYRLKGIGWFGGCVAIVLGFYLVSLQVAAERKKLDIMDRRIETAQRDIRALETEFETRANLAQLEKWNGETLALAAPVAGQFVTDESALASLDVTRIGTPAPGTKMAALVVPSLATVNVAAPAATPAPAVIQVAAALPAAKRAVIKVAPVEKSAPMLAKLTEAARAKAAVAKVRPQAVAMLDRKLLSDTTLGDILSSARAEARKR
;
A
#
# COMPACT_ATOMS: atom_id res chain seq x y z
N MET A 1 -48.11 -9.18 62.22
CA MET A 1 -47.30 -10.15 61.44
C MET A 1 -47.70 -10.22 59.95
N THR A 2 -48.08 -9.11 59.30
CA THR A 2 -48.58 -9.09 57.90
C THR A 2 -47.63 -8.42 56.90
N ALA A 3 -46.67 -7.61 57.35
CA ALA A 3 -45.72 -6.92 56.46
C ALA A 3 -44.68 -7.86 55.82
N ALA A 4 -44.25 -8.90 56.54
CA ALA A 4 -43.21 -9.83 56.07
C ALA A 4 -43.64 -10.65 54.83
N TYR A 5 -44.93 -11.00 54.71
CA TYR A 5 -45.45 -11.73 53.55
C TYR A 5 -45.51 -10.86 52.28
N ARG A 6 -45.68 -9.54 52.39
CA ARG A 6 -45.72 -8.63 51.24
C ARG A 6 -44.33 -8.42 50.64
N LEU A 7 -43.29 -8.39 51.48
CA LEU A 7 -41.89 -8.33 51.05
C LEU A 7 -41.46 -9.60 50.30
N LYS A 8 -42.00 -10.77 50.67
CA LYS A 8 -41.76 -12.04 49.98
C LYS A 8 -42.24 -12.02 48.52
N GLY A 9 -43.38 -11.37 48.24
CA GLY A 9 -43.92 -11.21 46.89
C GLY A 9 -43.09 -10.26 46.00
N ILE A 10 -42.56 -9.17 46.57
CA ILE A 10 -41.65 -8.25 45.87
C ILE A 10 -40.36 -8.97 45.43
N GLY A 11 -39.83 -9.87 46.26
CA GLY A 11 -38.63 -10.64 45.92
C GLY A 11 -38.85 -11.58 44.73
N TRP A 12 -40.00 -12.27 44.69
CA TRP A 12 -40.35 -13.13 43.55
C TRP A 12 -40.52 -12.33 42.26
N PHE A 13 -41.22 -11.20 42.33
CA PHE A 13 -41.38 -10.29 41.20
C PHE A 13 -40.02 -9.75 40.69
N GLY A 14 -39.15 -9.30 41.60
CA GLY A 14 -37.80 -8.84 41.26
C GLY A 14 -36.95 -9.93 40.59
N GLY A 15 -37.08 -11.19 41.03
CA GLY A 15 -36.45 -12.33 40.38
C GLY A 15 -36.91 -12.53 38.93
N CYS A 16 -38.22 -12.48 38.68
CA CYS A 16 -38.76 -12.55 37.32
C CYS A 16 -38.25 -11.41 36.43
N VAL A 17 -38.23 -10.17 36.93
CA VAL A 17 -37.71 -9.01 36.20
C VAL A 17 -36.22 -9.17 35.87
N ALA A 18 -35.41 -9.64 36.82
CA ALA A 18 -33.99 -9.88 36.60
C ALA A 18 -33.73 -10.92 35.51
N ILE A 19 -34.52 -12.00 35.47
CA ILE A 19 -34.43 -13.03 34.43
C ILE A 19 -34.77 -12.46 33.05
N VAL A 20 -35.88 -11.72 32.93
CA VAL A 20 -36.29 -11.09 31.66
C VAL A 20 -35.22 -10.12 31.17
N LEU A 21 -34.66 -9.31 32.07
CA LEU A 21 -33.58 -8.39 31.74
C LEU A 21 -32.30 -9.14 31.32
N GLY A 22 -31.99 -10.25 31.97
CA GLY A 22 -30.88 -11.13 31.59
C GLY A 22 -31.01 -11.64 30.16
N PHE A 23 -32.19 -12.16 29.78
CA PHE A 23 -32.46 -12.58 28.40
C PHE A 23 -32.34 -11.43 27.40
N TYR A 24 -32.79 -10.23 27.77
CA TYR A 24 -32.66 -9.04 26.92
C TYR A 24 -31.18 -8.66 26.68
N LEU A 25 -30.35 -8.69 27.73
CA LEU A 25 -28.92 -8.39 27.61
C LEU A 25 -28.21 -9.40 26.69
N VAL A 26 -28.56 -10.68 26.75
CA VAL A 26 -28.02 -11.70 25.85
C VAL A 26 -28.42 -11.40 24.39
N SER A 27 -29.66 -11.00 24.12
CA SER A 27 -30.09 -10.62 22.77
C SER A 27 -29.33 -9.40 22.24
N LEU A 28 -29.06 -8.42 23.10
CA LEU A 28 -28.25 -7.24 22.77
C LEU A 28 -26.79 -7.61 22.45
N GLN A 29 -26.21 -8.57 23.17
CA GLN A 29 -24.86 -9.05 22.91
C GLN A 29 -24.77 -9.71 21.52
N VAL A 30 -25.75 -10.55 21.16
CA VAL A 30 -25.80 -11.15 19.82
C VAL A 30 -25.87 -10.09 18.73
N ALA A 31 -26.64 -9.02 18.92
CA ALA A 31 -26.67 -7.91 17.97
C ALA A 31 -25.33 -7.16 17.87
N ALA A 32 -24.65 -6.95 19.01
CA ALA A 32 -23.32 -6.35 19.05
C ALA A 32 -22.26 -7.22 18.36
N GLU A 33 -22.34 -8.54 18.53
CA GLU A 33 -21.45 -9.51 17.89
C GLU A 33 -21.65 -9.53 16.38
N ARG A 34 -22.90 -9.56 15.90
CA ARG A 34 -23.20 -9.47 14.45
C ARG A 34 -22.59 -8.21 13.83
N LYS A 35 -22.75 -7.06 14.48
CA LYS A 35 -22.14 -5.80 14.03
C LYS A 35 -20.60 -5.87 14.00
N LYS A 36 -19.99 -6.56 14.97
CA LYS A 36 -18.54 -6.77 15.00
C LYS A 36 -18.07 -7.66 13.85
N LEU A 37 -18.84 -8.69 13.50
CA LEU A 37 -18.58 -9.53 12.34
C LEU A 37 -18.67 -8.74 11.03
N ASP A 38 -19.74 -7.95 10.83
CA ASP A 38 -19.87 -7.11 9.63
C ASP A 38 -18.68 -6.15 9.46
N ILE A 39 -18.18 -5.56 10.55
CA ILE A 39 -17.01 -4.69 10.51
C ILE A 39 -15.73 -5.48 10.15
N MET A 40 -15.58 -6.69 10.68
CA MET A 40 -14.44 -7.56 10.35
C MET A 40 -14.47 -7.96 8.87
N ASP A 41 -15.64 -8.33 8.34
CA ASP A 41 -15.80 -8.70 6.93
C ASP A 41 -15.43 -7.54 6.01
N ARG A 42 -15.87 -6.31 6.31
CA ARG A 42 -15.46 -5.11 5.56
C ARG A 42 -13.95 -4.85 5.61
N ARG A 43 -13.30 -5.16 6.74
CA ARG A 43 -11.83 -5.05 6.85
C ARG A 43 -11.13 -6.12 6.02
N ILE A 44 -11.65 -7.34 6.00
CA ILE A 44 -11.15 -8.42 5.16
C ILE A 44 -11.26 -8.03 3.68
N GLU A 45 -12.41 -7.55 3.23
CA GLU A 45 -12.61 -7.08 1.85
C GLU A 45 -11.65 -5.95 1.47
N THR A 46 -11.35 -5.05 2.41
CA THR A 46 -10.39 -3.96 2.18
C THR A 46 -8.96 -4.49 2.10
N ALA A 47 -8.55 -5.34 3.05
CA ALA A 47 -7.24 -5.96 3.06
C ALA A 47 -6.98 -6.82 1.79
N GLN A 48 -8.00 -7.55 1.30
CA GLN A 48 -7.89 -8.31 0.06
C GLN A 48 -7.67 -7.41 -1.17
N ARG A 49 -8.32 -6.23 -1.21
CA ARG A 49 -8.09 -5.26 -2.28
C ARG A 49 -6.68 -4.66 -2.20
N ASP A 50 -6.22 -4.35 -1.00
CA ASP A 50 -4.86 -3.85 -0.77
C ASP A 50 -3.81 -4.88 -1.19
N ILE A 51 -4.01 -6.16 -0.85
CA ILE A 51 -3.13 -7.26 -1.27
C ILE A 51 -3.06 -7.33 -2.79
N ARG A 52 -4.20 -7.31 -3.49
CA ARG A 52 -4.21 -7.34 -4.97
C ARG A 52 -3.49 -6.13 -5.57
N ALA A 53 -3.68 -4.94 -5.00
CA ALA A 53 -2.96 -3.76 -5.46
C ALA A 53 -1.43 -3.92 -5.27
N LEU A 54 -1.01 -4.39 -4.10
CA LEU A 54 0.40 -4.65 -3.81
C LEU A 54 0.99 -5.71 -4.74
N GLU A 55 0.27 -6.80 -5.00
CA GLU A 55 0.67 -7.85 -5.95
C GLU A 55 0.90 -7.27 -7.35
N THR A 56 0.00 -6.41 -7.83
CA THR A 56 0.19 -5.76 -9.13
C THR A 56 1.37 -4.80 -9.16
N GLU A 57 1.63 -4.06 -8.06
CA GLU A 57 2.83 -3.22 -7.95
C GLU A 57 4.12 -4.04 -7.91
N PHE A 58 4.11 -5.20 -7.24
CA PHE A 58 5.26 -6.09 -7.21
C PHE A 58 5.51 -6.76 -8.56
N GLU A 59 4.48 -7.23 -9.24
CA GLU A 59 4.59 -7.84 -10.56
C GLU A 59 5.15 -6.84 -11.57
N THR A 60 4.65 -5.61 -11.57
CA THR A 60 5.17 -4.55 -12.46
C THR A 60 6.62 -4.19 -12.15
N ARG A 61 7.01 -4.07 -10.87
CA ARG A 61 8.41 -3.79 -10.50
C ARG A 61 9.36 -4.97 -10.78
N ALA A 62 8.92 -6.20 -10.55
CA ALA A 62 9.70 -7.40 -10.83
C ALA A 62 9.89 -7.59 -12.34
N ASN A 63 8.85 -7.32 -13.15
CA ASN A 63 8.93 -7.38 -14.60
C ASN A 63 9.97 -6.39 -15.15
N LEU A 64 10.02 -5.16 -14.63
CA LEU A 64 11.05 -4.19 -15.03
C LEU A 64 12.48 -4.67 -14.73
N ALA A 65 12.73 -5.22 -13.53
CA ALA A 65 14.04 -5.76 -13.19
C ALA A 65 14.43 -6.96 -14.06
N GLN A 66 13.47 -7.82 -14.40
CA GLN A 66 13.68 -8.94 -15.32
C GLN A 66 13.96 -8.47 -16.74
N LEU A 67 13.22 -7.47 -17.24
CA LEU A 67 13.46 -6.85 -18.54
C LEU A 67 14.84 -6.20 -18.61
N GLU A 68 15.29 -5.51 -17.56
CA GLU A 68 16.63 -4.93 -17.49
C GLU A 68 17.72 -6.02 -17.53
N LYS A 69 17.54 -7.11 -16.78
CA LYS A 69 18.42 -8.28 -16.83
C LYS A 69 18.49 -8.89 -18.22
N TRP A 70 17.34 -9.12 -18.87
CA TRP A 70 17.27 -9.66 -20.24
C TRP A 70 17.88 -8.71 -21.27
N ASN A 71 17.67 -7.41 -21.07
CA ASN A 71 18.26 -6.36 -21.90
C ASN A 71 19.80 -6.42 -21.84
N GLY A 72 20.38 -6.53 -20.64
CA GLY A 72 21.82 -6.63 -20.46
C GLY A 72 22.45 -7.97 -20.89
N GLU A 73 21.78 -9.10 -20.60
CA GLU A 73 22.37 -10.44 -20.80
C GLU A 73 22.17 -11.02 -22.20
N THR A 74 21.03 -10.75 -22.86
CA THR A 74 20.66 -11.46 -24.09
C THR A 74 20.30 -10.52 -25.23
N LEU A 75 19.48 -9.50 -24.97
CA LEU A 75 18.95 -8.64 -26.03
C LEU A 75 19.93 -7.54 -26.45
N ALA A 76 20.90 -7.19 -25.60
CA ALA A 76 21.88 -6.12 -25.83
C ALA A 76 21.25 -4.78 -26.28
N LEU A 77 20.06 -4.47 -25.78
CA LEU A 77 19.33 -3.21 -26.05
C LEU A 77 19.72 -2.11 -25.06
N ALA A 78 20.82 -2.28 -24.31
CA ALA A 78 21.31 -1.31 -23.36
C ALA A 78 21.90 -0.13 -24.14
N ALA A 79 21.66 1.08 -23.66
CA ALA A 79 22.24 2.27 -24.29
C ALA A 79 23.79 2.16 -24.29
N PRO A 80 24.47 2.47 -25.39
CA PRO A 80 25.93 2.40 -25.44
C PRO A 80 26.54 3.33 -24.38
N VAL A 81 27.58 2.86 -23.68
CA VAL A 81 28.28 3.68 -22.67
C VAL A 81 29.27 4.62 -23.33
N ALA A 82 29.64 5.72 -22.65
CA ALA A 82 30.55 6.75 -23.19
C ALA A 82 31.87 6.19 -23.76
N GLY A 83 32.43 5.13 -23.16
CA GLY A 83 33.65 4.48 -23.65
C GLY A 83 33.48 3.60 -24.90
N GLN A 84 32.26 3.41 -25.40
CA GLN A 84 31.97 2.73 -26.66
C GLN A 84 31.85 3.72 -27.84
N PHE A 85 31.84 5.03 -27.57
CA PHE A 85 31.88 6.05 -28.61
C PHE A 85 33.32 6.48 -28.88
N VAL A 86 33.60 6.77 -30.15
CA VAL A 86 34.86 7.37 -30.55
C VAL A 86 34.84 8.84 -30.15
N THR A 87 35.87 9.30 -29.44
CA THR A 87 35.93 10.67 -28.91
C THR A 87 36.58 11.68 -29.86
N ASP A 88 37.34 11.22 -30.84
CA ASP A 88 38.14 12.08 -31.75
C ASP A 88 37.91 11.73 -33.23
N GLU A 89 37.86 12.77 -34.07
CA GLU A 89 37.70 12.66 -35.52
C GLU A 89 38.84 11.85 -36.19
N SER A 90 40.06 11.92 -35.66
CA SER A 90 41.21 11.17 -36.15
C SER A 90 41.07 9.67 -35.89
N ALA A 91 40.55 9.31 -34.70
CA ALA A 91 40.21 7.94 -34.36
C ALA A 91 39.06 7.41 -35.22
N LEU A 92 38.09 8.28 -35.56
CA LEU A 92 37.00 7.94 -36.48
C LEU A 92 37.51 7.69 -37.92
N ALA A 93 38.46 8.50 -38.39
CA ALA A 93 39.06 8.34 -39.72
C ALA A 93 39.92 7.06 -39.86
N SER A 94 40.46 6.56 -38.75
CA SER A 94 41.22 5.30 -38.71
C SER A 94 40.32 4.04 -38.69
N LEU A 95 39.01 4.23 -38.53
CA LEU A 95 38.02 3.17 -38.38
C LEU A 95 37.61 2.61 -39.75
N ASP A 96 37.95 1.35 -40.02
CA ASP A 96 37.53 0.66 -41.26
C ASP A 96 36.11 0.11 -41.12
N VAL A 97 35.13 0.87 -41.63
CA VAL A 97 33.70 0.53 -41.60
C VAL A 97 33.37 -0.65 -42.53
N THR A 98 34.27 -1.06 -43.43
CA THR A 98 34.04 -2.16 -44.38
C THR A 98 34.27 -3.55 -43.77
N ARG A 99 34.91 -3.61 -42.60
CA ARG A 99 35.11 -4.83 -41.79
C ARG A 99 33.91 -5.18 -40.91
N ILE A 100 32.68 -4.92 -41.37
CA ILE A 100 31.46 -5.28 -40.64
C ILE A 100 31.42 -6.81 -40.50
N GLY A 101 31.72 -7.32 -39.29
CA GLY A 101 31.62 -8.74 -38.94
C GLY A 101 32.91 -9.43 -38.51
N THR A 102 34.07 -8.79 -38.62
CA THR A 102 35.31 -9.31 -37.99
C THR A 102 35.67 -8.42 -36.81
N PRO A 103 35.46 -8.88 -35.56
CA PRO A 103 35.75 -8.05 -34.39
C PRO A 103 37.26 -7.80 -34.34
N ALA A 104 37.68 -6.56 -34.57
CA ALA A 104 38.98 -6.11 -34.08
C ALA A 104 38.92 -6.10 -32.54
N PRO A 105 40.02 -6.42 -31.83
CA PRO A 105 40.00 -6.52 -30.38
C PRO A 105 39.61 -5.16 -29.78
N GLY A 106 38.39 -5.05 -29.24
CA GLY A 106 37.92 -3.86 -28.52
C GLY A 106 36.91 -2.96 -29.24
N THR A 107 36.58 -3.19 -30.52
CA THR A 107 35.57 -2.38 -31.22
C THR A 107 34.37 -3.24 -31.66
N LYS A 108 33.20 -2.91 -31.12
CA LYS A 108 31.90 -3.46 -31.56
C LYS A 108 31.10 -2.29 -32.10
N MET A 109 30.76 -2.33 -33.38
CA MET A 109 29.81 -1.36 -33.94
C MET A 109 28.44 -1.62 -33.33
N ALA A 110 27.84 -0.60 -32.72
CA ALA A 110 26.46 -0.65 -32.24
C ALA A 110 25.51 -0.66 -33.45
N ALA A 111 25.34 -1.82 -34.08
CA ALA A 111 24.24 -2.04 -34.99
C ALA A 111 23.00 -2.23 -34.13
N LEU A 112 22.15 -1.21 -34.04
CA LEU A 112 20.76 -1.40 -33.68
C LEU A 112 20.15 -2.26 -34.79
N VAL A 113 20.25 -3.58 -34.68
CA VAL A 113 19.44 -4.51 -35.45
C VAL A 113 18.04 -4.35 -34.87
N VAL A 114 17.34 -3.29 -35.30
CA VAL A 114 15.88 -3.33 -35.32
C VAL A 114 15.59 -4.51 -36.24
N PRO A 115 15.00 -5.63 -35.75
CA PRO A 115 14.35 -6.52 -36.68
C PRO A 115 13.31 -5.63 -37.34
N SER A 116 13.57 -5.21 -38.58
CA SER A 116 12.51 -4.76 -39.46
C SER A 116 11.57 -5.94 -39.51
N LEU A 117 10.60 -5.98 -38.60
CA LEU A 117 9.40 -6.77 -38.77
C LEU A 117 8.99 -6.43 -40.19
N ALA A 118 9.03 -7.43 -41.08
CA ALA A 118 8.45 -7.30 -42.39
C ALA A 118 7.12 -6.58 -42.16
N THR A 119 6.92 -5.44 -42.83
CA THR A 119 5.65 -4.74 -42.82
C THR A 119 4.61 -5.75 -43.25
N VAL A 120 4.02 -6.43 -42.25
CA VAL A 120 2.80 -7.16 -42.43
C VAL A 120 1.85 -6.05 -42.78
N ASN A 121 1.45 -6.02 -44.04
CA ASN A 121 0.40 -5.16 -44.53
C ASN A 121 -0.89 -5.68 -43.88
N VAL A 122 -1.06 -5.38 -42.59
CA VAL A 122 -2.31 -5.59 -41.89
C VAL A 122 -3.23 -4.56 -42.50
N ALA A 123 -4.16 -5.05 -43.33
CA ALA A 123 -5.27 -4.24 -43.80
C ALA A 123 -5.84 -3.50 -42.59
N ALA A 124 -5.89 -2.17 -42.70
CA ALA A 124 -6.38 -1.29 -41.65
C ALA A 124 -7.74 -1.81 -41.15
N PRO A 125 -7.91 -2.03 -39.82
CA PRO A 125 -9.25 -2.25 -39.30
C PRO A 125 -10.09 -1.01 -39.61
N ALA A 126 -11.29 -1.25 -40.12
CA ALA A 126 -12.25 -0.20 -40.45
C ALA A 126 -12.40 0.78 -39.28
N ALA A 127 -12.30 2.06 -39.61
CA ALA A 127 -12.31 3.17 -38.67
C ALA A 127 -13.55 3.15 -37.77
N THR A 128 -13.33 3.01 -36.46
CA THR A 128 -14.20 3.56 -35.44
C THR A 128 -13.60 4.90 -35.02
N PRO A 129 -14.38 5.99 -34.87
CA PRO A 129 -13.83 7.32 -34.67
C PRO A 129 -13.21 7.44 -33.27
N ALA A 130 -11.90 7.68 -33.22
CA ALA A 130 -11.18 8.11 -32.02
C ALA A 130 -11.21 9.65 -31.92
N PRO A 131 -11.29 10.22 -30.70
CA PRO A 131 -11.39 11.67 -30.50
C PRO A 131 -10.09 12.37 -30.87
N ALA A 132 -10.23 13.55 -31.47
CA ALA A 132 -9.16 14.34 -32.04
C ALA A 132 -8.13 14.81 -30.99
N VAL A 133 -6.85 14.51 -31.25
CA VAL A 133 -5.71 15.15 -30.57
C VAL A 133 -5.31 16.35 -31.40
N ILE A 134 -5.56 17.55 -30.88
CA ILE A 134 -5.13 18.82 -31.48
C ILE A 134 -3.67 19.03 -31.10
N GLN A 135 -2.78 19.03 -32.10
CA GLN A 135 -1.41 19.55 -31.98
C GLN A 135 -1.46 21.07 -32.13
N VAL A 136 -0.79 21.81 -31.24
CA VAL A 136 -0.48 23.23 -31.47
C VAL A 136 1.00 23.44 -31.28
N ALA A 137 1.65 23.74 -32.41
CA ALA A 137 3.02 24.22 -32.52
C ALA A 137 3.15 25.67 -32.03
N ALA A 138 4.38 26.03 -31.66
CA ALA A 138 4.78 27.26 -31.02
C ALA A 138 4.38 28.57 -31.74
N ALA A 139 3.92 29.53 -30.94
CA ALA A 139 4.18 30.96 -31.11
C ALA A 139 4.00 31.65 -29.74
N LEU A 140 5.08 32.19 -29.17
CA LEU A 140 5.03 32.98 -27.94
C LEU A 140 4.44 34.37 -28.21
N PRO A 141 3.43 34.83 -27.44
CA PRO A 141 3.18 36.25 -27.27
C PRO A 141 3.72 36.73 -25.91
N ALA A 142 4.36 37.90 -25.92
CA ALA A 142 4.89 38.58 -24.74
C ALA A 142 3.78 38.84 -23.69
N ALA A 143 4.00 38.38 -22.46
CA ALA A 143 3.07 38.51 -21.36
C ALA A 143 3.01 39.96 -20.83
N LYS A 144 1.81 40.57 -20.85
CA LYS A 144 1.51 41.77 -20.05
C LYS A 144 1.14 41.34 -18.64
N ARG A 145 1.80 41.94 -17.63
CA ARG A 145 1.53 41.71 -16.20
C ARG A 145 0.11 42.16 -15.84
N ALA A 146 -0.71 41.23 -15.36
CA ALA A 146 -1.96 41.53 -14.67
C ALA A 146 -1.72 41.46 -13.15
N VAL A 147 -1.97 42.58 -12.47
CA VAL A 147 -1.91 42.70 -11.01
C VAL A 147 -3.18 42.09 -10.43
N ILE A 148 -3.04 40.99 -9.69
CA ILE A 148 -4.13 40.38 -8.91
C ILE A 148 -4.20 41.12 -7.57
N LYS A 149 -5.31 41.81 -7.31
CA LYS A 149 -5.64 42.34 -5.97
C LYS A 149 -6.05 41.17 -5.08
N VAL A 150 -5.30 40.96 -3.99
CA VAL A 150 -5.56 39.96 -2.96
C VAL A 150 -6.71 40.43 -2.08
N ALA A 151 -7.77 39.63 -1.96
CA ALA A 151 -8.83 39.80 -0.98
C ALA A 151 -8.43 39.14 0.36
N PRO A 152 -8.80 39.70 1.52
CA PRO A 152 -8.31 39.22 2.81
C PRO A 152 -9.00 37.92 3.21
N VAL A 153 -8.18 37.01 3.72
CA VAL A 153 -8.51 35.68 4.22
C VAL A 153 -8.92 35.79 5.68
N GLU A 154 -10.22 35.84 5.99
CA GLU A 154 -10.71 35.82 7.37
C GLU A 154 -11.39 34.49 7.77
N LYS A 155 -11.58 33.53 6.84
CA LYS A 155 -12.31 32.28 7.11
C LYS A 155 -11.45 31.00 7.25
N SER A 156 -10.13 31.08 7.19
CA SER A 156 -9.25 29.90 7.23
C SER A 156 -8.73 29.50 8.63
N ALA A 157 -8.77 30.41 9.60
CA ALA A 157 -8.31 30.16 10.96
C ALA A 157 -9.03 28.99 11.69
N PRO A 158 -10.37 28.86 11.65
CA PRO A 158 -11.05 27.77 12.37
C PRO A 158 -10.83 26.40 11.71
N MET A 159 -10.52 26.36 10.41
CA MET A 159 -10.27 25.10 9.69
C MET A 159 -8.86 24.57 9.97
N LEU A 160 -7.86 25.45 10.04
CA LEU A 160 -6.49 25.11 10.42
C LEU A 160 -6.41 24.62 11.87
N ALA A 161 -7.14 25.26 12.81
CA ALA A 161 -7.20 24.82 14.21
C ALA A 161 -7.74 23.39 14.36
N LYS A 162 -8.85 23.06 13.67
CA LYS A 162 -9.44 21.72 13.69
C LYS A 162 -8.52 20.64 13.11
N LEU A 163 -7.75 20.96 12.07
CA LEU A 163 -6.76 20.06 11.48
C LEU A 163 -5.60 19.78 12.43
N THR A 164 -5.11 20.80 13.15
CA THR A 164 -4.03 20.63 14.14
C THR A 164 -4.45 19.81 15.36
N GLU A 165 -5.70 19.95 15.81
CA GLU A 165 -6.23 19.19 16.94
C GLU A 165 -6.46 17.71 16.58
N ALA A 166 -6.99 17.44 15.38
CA ALA A 166 -7.12 16.08 14.86
C ALA A 166 -5.75 15.39 14.67
N ALA A 167 -4.72 16.14 14.26
CA ALA A 167 -3.36 15.61 14.13
C ALA A 167 -2.74 15.27 15.51
N ARG A 168 -2.93 16.13 16.52
CA ARG A 168 -2.49 15.86 17.90
C ARG A 168 -3.20 14.66 18.52
N ALA A 169 -4.51 14.52 18.30
CA ALA A 169 -5.28 13.39 18.80
C ALA A 169 -4.81 12.06 18.19
N LYS A 170 -4.54 12.03 16.88
CA LYS A 170 -3.97 10.85 16.20
C LYS A 170 -2.59 10.48 16.73
N ALA A 171 -1.71 11.47 16.95
CA ALA A 171 -0.38 11.25 17.53
C ALA A 171 -0.44 10.72 18.97
N ALA A 172 -1.38 11.20 19.78
CA ALA A 172 -1.59 10.70 21.15
C ALA A 172 -2.06 9.24 21.15
N VAL A 173 -3.04 8.88 20.32
CA VAL A 173 -3.52 7.50 20.18
C VAL A 173 -2.42 6.57 19.65
N ALA A 174 -1.59 7.06 18.73
CA ALA A 174 -0.46 6.30 18.19
C ALA A 174 0.62 6.01 19.26
N LYS A 175 0.75 6.83 20.31
CA LYS A 175 1.69 6.60 21.43
C LYS A 175 1.11 5.69 22.52
N VAL A 176 -0.20 5.73 22.75
CA VAL A 176 -0.88 4.91 23.77
C VAL A 176 -0.94 3.43 23.36
N ARG A 177 -1.15 3.13 22.06
CA ARG A 177 -1.20 1.75 21.55
C ARG A 177 0.08 0.94 21.80
N PRO A 178 1.29 1.40 21.46
CA PRO A 178 2.52 0.65 21.74
C PRO A 178 2.79 0.54 23.24
N GLN A 179 2.41 1.53 24.05
CA GLN A 179 2.53 1.44 25.51
C GLN A 179 1.59 0.39 26.11
N ALA A 180 0.36 0.27 25.59
CA ALA A 180 -0.57 -0.79 25.99
C ALA A 180 -0.08 -2.19 25.59
N VAL A 181 0.52 -2.32 24.40
CA VAL A 181 1.13 -3.58 23.95
C VAL A 181 2.34 -3.95 24.83
N ALA A 182 3.21 -3.00 25.16
CA ALA A 182 4.34 -3.25 26.07
C ALA A 182 3.91 -3.64 27.50
N MET A 183 2.80 -3.10 27.99
CA MET A 183 2.22 -3.48 29.29
C MET A 183 1.66 -4.92 29.28
N LEU A 184 1.08 -5.35 28.16
CA LEU A 184 0.60 -6.73 27.99
C LEU A 184 1.77 -7.70 27.90
N ASP A 185 2.79 -7.38 27.11
CA ASP A 185 3.99 -8.19 26.97
C ASP A 185 4.69 -8.42 28.32
N ARG A 186 4.81 -7.36 29.14
CA ARG A 186 5.37 -7.45 30.49
C ARG A 186 4.50 -8.27 31.46
N LYS A 187 3.19 -8.34 31.26
CA LYS A 187 2.30 -9.21 32.05
C LYS A 187 2.40 -10.67 31.62
N LEU A 188 2.61 -10.93 30.33
CA LEU A 188 2.74 -12.29 29.79
C LEU A 188 4.12 -12.89 30.06
N LEU A 189 5.17 -12.07 29.97
CA LEU A 189 6.57 -12.41 30.23
C LEU A 189 6.99 -12.21 31.68
N SER A 190 6.06 -12.11 32.63
CA SER A 190 6.43 -11.96 34.03
C SER A 190 7.12 -13.23 34.55
N ASP A 191 8.16 -13.07 35.39
CA ASP A 191 8.91 -14.21 35.93
C ASP A 191 8.02 -15.20 36.70
N THR A 192 6.89 -14.72 37.24
CA THR A 192 5.88 -15.54 37.91
C THR A 192 5.11 -16.42 36.94
N THR A 193 4.64 -15.88 35.81
CA THR A 193 3.90 -16.66 34.80
C THR A 193 4.80 -17.67 34.08
N LEU A 194 6.03 -17.27 33.76
CA LEU A 194 7.03 -18.19 33.20
C LEU A 194 7.44 -19.27 34.20
N GLY A 195 7.56 -18.90 35.48
CA GLY A 195 7.83 -19.83 36.57
C GLY A 195 6.73 -20.88 36.76
N ASP A 196 5.45 -20.49 36.67
CA ASP A 196 4.31 -21.40 36.77
C ASP A 196 4.22 -22.37 35.58
N ILE A 197 4.54 -21.90 34.37
CA ILE A 197 4.60 -22.77 33.18
C ILE A 197 5.76 -23.78 33.32
N LEU A 198 6.93 -23.34 33.77
CA LEU A 198 8.08 -24.22 33.98
C LEU A 198 7.89 -25.20 35.15
N SER A 199 7.15 -24.81 36.20
CA SER A 199 6.86 -25.68 37.34
C SER A 199 5.82 -26.75 37.00
N SER A 200 4.76 -26.37 36.28
CA SER A 200 3.75 -27.29 35.77
C SER A 200 4.32 -28.28 34.76
N ALA A 201 5.17 -27.81 33.83
CA ALA A 201 5.87 -28.68 32.87
C ALA A 201 6.77 -29.71 33.58
N ARG A 202 7.49 -29.30 34.64
CA ARG A 202 8.30 -30.23 35.45
C ARG A 202 7.46 -31.22 36.26
N ALA A 203 6.32 -30.78 36.79
CA ALA A 203 5.39 -31.65 37.52
C ALA A 203 4.78 -32.71 36.60
N GLU A 204 4.48 -32.36 35.35
CA GLU A 204 3.97 -33.29 34.35
C GLU A 204 5.05 -34.28 33.87
N ALA A 205 6.29 -33.82 33.66
CA ALA A 205 7.41 -34.68 33.28
C ALA A 205 7.78 -35.72 34.36
N ARG A 206 7.49 -35.45 35.63
CA ARG A 206 7.75 -36.37 36.76
C ARG A 206 6.64 -37.39 36.97
N LYS A 207 5.48 -37.18 36.35
CA LYS A 207 4.30 -38.06 36.45
C LYS A 207 4.23 -39.09 35.32
N ARG A 208 5.06 -38.94 34.28
CA ARG A 208 5.36 -39.96 33.28
C ARG A 208 6.52 -40.82 33.74
#